data_AF-A0A918PBF4-F1
#
_entry.id   AF-A0A918PBF4-F1
#
_cell.length_a   1.000
_cell.length_b   1.000
_cell.length_c   1.000
_cell.angle_alpha   90.00
_cell.angle_beta   90.00
_cell.angle_gamma   90.00
#
_symmetry.space_group_name_H-M   'P 1'
#
loop_
_entity.id
_entity.type
_entity.pdbx_description
1 polymer ?
#
loop_
_entity_poly.entity_id
_entity_poly.type
_entity_poly.pdbx_seq_one_letter_code
_entity_poly.pdbx_strand_id
1 'polypeptide(L)' 'MTIAPDGTLWVAFWDGGCIRQLDRTGRIIAEVALPVRRPTSIAFADPTHAFVTSAATGLSRNALDGTLLSVRWC' A
#
# COMPACT_ATOMS: atom_id res chain seq x y z
N MET A 1 4.02 -6.10 -3.51
CA MET A 1 2.65 -6.54 -3.90
C MET A 1 2.33 -7.83 -3.18
N THR A 2 1.05 -8.15 -3.00
CA THR A 2 0.60 -9.43 -2.41
C THR A 2 -0.80 -9.79 -2.91
N ILE A 3 -1.21 -11.05 -2.75
CA ILE A 3 -2.57 -11.53 -3.07
C ILE A 3 -3.40 -11.58 -1.78
N ALA A 4 -4.60 -11.02 -1.81
CA ALA A 4 -5.55 -11.11 -0.70
C ALA A 4 -6.25 -12.49 -0.67
N PRO A 5 -6.86 -12.89 0.45
CA PRO A 5 -7.58 -14.17 0.56
C PRO A 5 -8.71 -14.36 -0.47
N ASP A 6 -9.31 -13.28 -0.96
CA ASP A 6 -10.34 -13.30 -2.02
C ASP A 6 -9.77 -13.51 -3.45
N GLY A 7 -8.44 -13.53 -3.56
CA GLY A 7 -7.70 -13.69 -4.81
C GLY A 7 -7.50 -12.40 -5.61
N THR A 8 -7.79 -11.23 -5.04
CA THR A 8 -7.44 -9.93 -5.63
C THR A 8 -5.98 -9.57 -5.39
N LEU A 9 -5.39 -8.79 -6.29
CA LEU A 9 -4.01 -8.33 -6.18
C LEU A 9 -3.94 -6.97 -5.51
N TRP A 10 -3.08 -6.82 -4.50
CA TRP A 10 -2.79 -5.55 -3.86
C TRP A 10 -1.36 -5.09 -4.16
N VAL A 11 -1.22 -3.85 -4.64
CA VAL A 11 0.06 -3.27 -5.07
C VAL A 11 0.28 -1.92 -4.40
N ALA A 12 1.48 -1.72 -3.85
CA ALA A 12 1.97 -0.42 -3.42
C ALA A 12 2.53 0.35 -4.61
N PHE A 13 2.05 1.57 -4.84
CA PHE A 13 2.45 2.39 -5.98
C PHE A 13 3.51 3.40 -5.58
N TRP A 14 4.76 3.10 -5.97
CA TRP A 14 5.88 4.03 -5.81
C TRP A 14 5.57 5.38 -6.46
N ASP A 15 5.87 6.47 -5.76
CA ASP A 15 5.53 7.87 -6.12
C ASP A 15 4.00 8.13 -6.30
N GLY A 16 3.15 7.13 -6.06
CA GLY A 16 1.70 7.25 -6.14
C GLY A 16 1.02 7.47 -4.79
N GLY A 17 1.75 7.33 -3.68
CA GLY A 17 1.22 7.55 -2.33
C GLY A 17 -0.03 6.74 -1.98
N CYS A 18 -0.17 5.54 -2.56
CA CYS A 18 -1.33 4.69 -2.35
C CYS A 18 -0.97 3.20 -2.48
N ILE A 19 -1.90 2.38 -2.01
CA ILE A 19 -2.03 0.97 -2.39
C ILE A 19 -3.32 0.83 -3.21
N ARG A 20 -3.32 -0.05 -4.21
CA ARG A 20 -4.51 -0.33 -5.03
C ARG A 20 -4.81 -1.81 -5.04
N GLN A 21 -6.10 -2.12 -5.05
CA GLN A 21 -6.64 -3.44 -5.29
C GLN A 21 -6.96 -3.58 -6.77
N LEU A 22 -6.53 -4.68 -7.38
CA LEU A 22 -6.79 -5.03 -8.76
C LEU A 22 -7.57 -6.34 -8.82
N ASP A 23 -8.56 -6.40 -9.69
CA ASP A 23 -9.25 -7.66 -10.01
C ASP A 23 -8.39 -8.58 -10.90
N ARG A 24 -8.90 -9.78 -11.20
CA ARG A 24 -8.21 -10.78 -12.04
C ARG A 24 -8.01 -10.33 -13.49
N THR A 25 -8.71 -9.28 -13.93
CA THR A 25 -8.55 -8.67 -15.26
C THR A 25 -7.52 -7.53 -15.26
N GLY A 26 -6.96 -7.19 -14.10
CA GLY A 26 -6.03 -6.08 -13.92
C GLY A 26 -6.69 -4.72 -13.77
N ARG A 27 -8.02 -4.66 -13.61
CA ARG A 27 -8.72 -3.39 -13.35
C ARG A 27 -8.55 -3.00 -11.89
N ILE A 28 -8.29 -1.72 -11.65
CA ILE A 28 -8.30 -1.15 -10.30
C ILE A 28 -9.74 -1.12 -9.80
N ILE A 29 -10.00 -1.76 -8.67
CA ILE A 29 -11.33 -1.85 -8.05
C ILE A 29 -11.39 -1.14 -6.69
N ALA A 30 -10.25 -0.85 -6.07
CA ALA A 30 -10.15 -0.01 -4.88
C ALA A 30 -8.79 0.69 -4.80
N GLU A 31 -8.73 1.81 -4.07
CA GLU A 31 -7.52 2.54 -3.74
C GLU A 31 -7.56 2.98 -2.28
N VAL A 32 -6.45 2.85 -1.57
CA VAL A 32 -6.25 3.41 -0.24
C VAL A 32 -5.09 4.39 -0.30
N ALA A 33 -5.40 5.67 -0.08
CA ALA A 33 -4.40 6.72 0.02
C ALA A 33 -3.57 6.54 1.30
N LEU A 34 -2.26 6.79 1.19
CA LEU A 34 -1.31 6.66 2.28
C LEU A 34 -0.62 8.01 2.52
N PRO A 35 -0.27 8.33 3.78
CA PRO A 35 0.39 9.59 4.11
C PRO A 35 1.91 9.55 3.84
N VAL A 36 2.33 8.81 2.81
CA VAL A 36 3.72 8.68 2.34
C VAL A 36 3.74 8.77 0.83
N ARG A 37 4.81 9.29 0.25
CA ARG A 37 4.97 9.47 -1.20
C ARG A 37 5.35 8.16 -1.88
N ARG A 38 6.22 7.37 -1.26
CA ARG A 38 6.85 6.18 -1.85
C ARG A 38 6.56 4.92 -1.04
N PRO A 39 5.32 4.40 -1.02
CA PRO A 39 5.07 3.06 -0.50
C PRO A 39 5.78 2.04 -1.39
N THR A 40 6.37 1.01 -0.77
CA THR A 40 7.26 0.05 -1.44
C THR A 40 6.69 -1.36 -1.50
N SER A 41 6.01 -1.82 -0.44
CA SER A 41 5.36 -3.13 -0.43
C SER A 41 4.25 -3.19 0.61
N ILE A 42 3.42 -4.23 0.53
CA ILE A 42 2.26 -4.48 1.39
C ILE A 42 2.23 -5.95 1.81
N ALA A 43 1.84 -6.22 3.06
CA ALA A 43 1.57 -7.56 3.59
C ALA A 43 0.34 -7.54 4.49
N PHE A 44 -0.58 -8.49 4.32
CA PHE A 44 -1.75 -8.65 5.20
C PHE A 44 -1.34 -9.27 6.53
N ALA A 45 -1.83 -8.70 7.63
CA ALA A 45 -1.74 -9.28 8.97
C ALA A 45 -2.99 -10.12 9.27
N ASP A 46 -4.16 -9.63 8.85
CA ASP A 46 -5.46 -10.28 8.94
C ASP A 46 -6.41 -9.71 7.85
N PRO A 47 -7.69 -10.14 7.74
CA PRO A 47 -8.59 -9.66 6.70
C PRO A 47 -8.88 -8.15 6.68
N THR A 48 -8.66 -7.43 7.79
CA THR A 48 -8.96 -5.99 7.93
C THR A 48 -7.74 -5.14 8.25
N HIS A 49 -6.55 -5.76 8.29
CA HIS A 49 -5.29 -5.12 8.69
C HIS A 49 -4.13 -5.52 7.78
N ALA A 50 -3.38 -4.53 7.28
CA ALA A 50 -2.14 -4.73 6.55
C ALA A 50 -1.01 -3.81 7.04
N PHE A 51 0.22 -4.22 6.77
CA PHE A 51 1.41 -3.40 6.92
C PHE A 51 1.92 -2.95 5.55
N VAL A 52 2.37 -1.70 5.46
CA VAL A 52 2.95 -1.12 4.24
C VAL A 52 4.31 -0.50 4.57
N THR A 53 5.34 -0.95 3.86
CA THR A 53 6.69 -0.33 3.93
C THR A 53 6.74 0.90 3.02
N SER A 54 7.58 1.88 3.35
CA SER A 54 7.80 3.06 2.51
C SER A 54 9.28 3.46 2.43
N ALA A 55 9.61 4.37 1.52
CA ALA A 55 10.96 4.90 1.34
C ALA A 55 10.98 6.43 1.40
N ALA A 56 12.09 6.98 1.88
CA ALA A 56 12.34 8.44 1.90
C ALA A 56 13.51 8.87 1.00
N THR A 57 14.19 7.92 0.34
CA THR A 57 15.37 8.20 -0.47
C THR A 57 15.06 9.27 -1.51
N GLY A 58 15.84 10.36 -1.53
CA GLY A 58 15.67 11.45 -2.49
C GLY A 58 14.44 12.33 -2.29
N LEU A 59 13.70 12.20 -1.17
CA LEU A 59 12.61 13.10 -0.81
C LEU A 59 13.08 14.15 0.19
N SER A 60 12.45 15.33 0.15
CA SER A 60 12.53 16.31 1.23
C SER A 60 11.93 15.72 2.51
N ARG A 61 12.41 16.17 3.68
CA ARG A 61 11.99 15.63 4.96
C ARG A 61 10.47 15.75 5.17
N ASN A 62 9.81 14.62 5.26
CA ASN A 62 8.43 14.43 5.72
C ASN A 62 8.50 13.51 6.94
N ALA A 63 7.64 13.72 7.94
CA ALA A 63 7.62 12.93 9.16
C ALA A 63 7.33 11.43 8.93
N LEU A 64 6.61 11.09 7.86
CA LEU A 64 6.12 9.73 7.62
C LEU A 64 6.82 8.98 6.49
N ASP A 65 7.48 9.67 5.57
CA ASP A 65 8.22 9.01 4.49
C ASP A 65 9.35 8.14 5.06
N GLY A 66 9.45 6.90 4.59
CA GLY A 66 10.42 5.92 5.09
C GLY A 66 10.00 5.15 6.35
N THR A 67 8.80 5.40 6.89
CA THR A 67 8.27 4.67 8.04
C THR A 67 7.51 3.39 7.62
N LEU A 68 7.26 2.50 8.59
CA LEU A 68 6.31 1.40 8.46
C LEU A 68 4.91 1.90 8.81
N LEU A 69 3.94 1.68 7.91
CA LEU A 69 2.55 2.03 8.13
C LEU A 69 1.73 0.80 8.52
N SER A 70 0.78 1.01 9.43
CA SER A 70 -0.29 0.06 9.75
C SER A 70 -1.58 0.61 9.16
N VAL A 71 -2.20 -0.14 8.24
CA VAL A 71 -3.41 0.27 7.52
C VAL A 71 -4.55 -0.65 7.93
N ARG A 72 -5.66 -0.07 8.38
CA ARG A 72 -6.88 -0.79 8.73
C ARG A 72 -8.05 -0.25 7.94
N TRP A 73 -8.94 -1.14 7.52
CA TRP A 73 -10.22 -0.81 6.91
C TRP A 73 -11.32 -1.64 7.58
N CYS A 74 -12.51 -1.04 7.70
CA CYS A 74 -13.69 -1.63 8.34
C CYS A 74 -14.41 -2.60 7.40
#